data_AF-A0A954QVX6-F1
#
_entry.id   AF-A0A954QVX6-F1
#
_cell.length_a   1.000
_cell.length_b   1.000
_cell.length_c   1.000
_cell.angle_alpha   90.00
_cell.angle_beta   90.00
_cell.angle_gamma   90.00
#
_symmetry.space_group_name_H-M   'P 1'
#
loop_
_entity.id
_entity.type
_entity.pdbx_description
1 polymer ?
#
loop_
_entity_poly.entity_id
_entity_poly.type
_entity_poly.pdbx_seq_one_letter_code
_entity_poly.pdbx_strand_id
1 'polypeptide(L)'
;SRGLSFWFVLLIAELFTIYVCVELLTTRMPVALRTQSKANCYRLDGTRSHRRSSRERNSLRKIRSDMWAVFLIVAFIGTGGAFLIHTQVFPLSLATEVVSALRDDPADFKGALRQRDIDDKFFRWSRSKSTSSIHDIDQQARLLWRVWPVILSLVIVTLVGCVSLIRYAYLRTLREFHQAVTKRATEYLNLDTSRLQE
;
A
#
# COMPACT_ATOMS: atom_id res chain seq x y z
N SER A 1 -12.11 -26.13 -5.73
CA SER A 1 -11.12 -25.36 -6.54
C SER A 1 -11.57 -23.94 -6.91
N ARG A 2 -12.81 -23.48 -6.63
CA ARG A 2 -13.30 -22.14 -7.03
C ARG A 2 -12.71 -20.93 -6.26
N GLY A 3 -12.15 -21.14 -5.07
CA GLY A 3 -11.54 -20.05 -4.29
C GLY A 3 -10.19 -19.57 -4.83
N LEU A 4 -9.38 -20.48 -5.38
CA LEU A 4 -8.05 -20.17 -5.94
C LEU A 4 -8.15 -19.27 -7.18
N SER A 5 -9.21 -19.39 -7.99
CA SER A 5 -9.40 -18.54 -9.16
C SER A 5 -9.77 -17.10 -8.79
N PHE A 6 -10.55 -16.88 -7.73
CA PHE A 6 -10.96 -15.53 -7.32
C PHE A 6 -9.76 -14.71 -6.80
N TRP A 7 -8.97 -15.27 -5.89
CA TRP A 7 -7.79 -14.57 -5.35
C TRP A 7 -6.74 -14.29 -6.42
N PHE A 8 -6.59 -15.20 -7.39
CA PHE A 8 -5.69 -14.99 -8.52
C PHE A 8 -6.16 -13.86 -9.44
N VAL A 9 -7.46 -13.79 -9.74
CA VAL A 9 -8.05 -12.68 -10.51
C VAL A 9 -7.92 -11.36 -9.78
N LEU A 10 -8.15 -11.34 -8.46
CA LEU A 10 -7.99 -10.15 -7.61
C LEU A 10 -6.54 -9.64 -7.64
N LEU A 11 -5.56 -10.54 -7.48
CA LEU A 11 -4.14 -10.22 -7.56
C LEU A 11 -3.79 -9.58 -8.91
N ILE A 12 -4.27 -10.15 -10.02
CA ILE A 12 -4.03 -9.60 -11.36
C ILE A 12 -4.63 -8.20 -11.48
N ALA A 13 -5.88 -8.01 -11.03
CA ALA A 13 -6.55 -6.72 -11.08
C ALA A 13 -5.81 -5.65 -10.25
N GLU A 14 -5.29 -6.02 -9.08
CA GLU A 14 -4.49 -5.13 -8.24
C GLU A 14 -3.16 -4.76 -8.89
N LEU A 15 -2.40 -5.74 -9.39
CA LEU A 15 -1.14 -5.48 -10.08
C LEU A 15 -1.34 -4.60 -11.31
N PHE A 16 -2.43 -4.80 -12.06
CA PHE A 16 -2.79 -3.95 -13.18
C PHE A 16 -3.13 -2.53 -12.73
N THR A 17 -3.90 -2.38 -11.64
CA THR A 17 -4.23 -1.07 -11.07
C THR A 17 -2.97 -0.33 -10.61
N ILE A 18 -2.05 -1.02 -9.94
CA ILE A 18 -0.74 -0.47 -9.54
C ILE A 18 0.04 0.00 -10.76
N TYR A 19 0.12 -0.82 -11.81
CA TYR A 19 0.80 -0.46 -13.05
C TYR A 19 0.22 0.85 -13.65
N VAL A 20 -1.11 0.95 -13.75
CA VAL A 20 -1.78 2.14 -14.27
C VAL A 20 -1.48 3.36 -13.40
N CYS A 21 -1.54 3.24 -12.07
CA CYS A 21 -1.24 4.33 -11.15
C CYS A 21 0.21 4.81 -11.27
N VAL A 22 1.18 3.89 -11.36
CA VAL A 22 2.60 4.23 -11.53
C VAL A 22 2.85 4.92 -12.87
N GLU A 23 2.27 4.42 -13.96
CA GLU A 23 2.38 5.06 -15.27
C GLU A 23 1.71 6.44 -15.29
N LEU A 24 0.55 6.61 -14.67
CA LEU A 24 -0.09 7.93 -14.52
C LEU A 24 0.80 8.91 -13.74
N LEU A 25 1.35 8.51 -12.60
CA LEU A 25 2.19 9.39 -11.79
C LEU A 25 3.52 9.74 -12.47
N THR A 26 4.12 8.79 -13.18
CA THR A 26 5.36 9.04 -13.93
C THR A 26 5.12 9.89 -15.18
N THR A 27 4.00 9.70 -15.88
CA THR A 27 3.60 10.56 -17.01
C THR A 27 3.14 11.96 -16.58
N ARG A 28 2.76 12.15 -15.31
CA ARG A 28 2.43 13.46 -14.73
C ARG A 28 3.63 14.19 -14.09
N MET A 29 4.84 13.64 -14.21
CA MET A 29 6.06 14.33 -13.76
C MET A 29 6.18 15.74 -14.36
N PRO A 30 6.60 16.76 -13.60
CA PRO A 30 6.78 18.12 -14.11
C PRO A 30 7.58 18.18 -15.42
N VAL A 31 7.06 18.92 -16.41
CA VAL A 31 7.66 19.01 -17.75
C VAL A 31 9.11 19.50 -17.67
N ALA A 32 9.39 20.49 -16.81
CA ALA A 32 10.73 21.04 -16.60
C ALA A 32 11.77 19.98 -16.18
N LEU A 33 11.40 19.03 -15.32
CA LEU A 33 12.31 17.93 -14.93
C LEU A 33 12.57 16.98 -16.09
N ARG A 34 11.52 16.71 -16.88
CA ARG A 34 11.60 15.84 -18.05
C ARG A 34 12.46 16.45 -19.16
N THR A 35 12.31 17.76 -19.41
CA THR A 35 13.13 18.48 -20.39
C THR A 35 14.58 18.56 -19.94
N GLN A 36 14.84 18.83 -18.66
CA GLN A 36 16.20 18.86 -18.13
C GLN A 36 16.91 17.49 -18.20
N SER A 37 16.22 16.40 -17.82
CA SER A 37 16.77 15.04 -17.96
C SER A 37 17.04 14.66 -19.42
N LYS A 38 16.19 15.11 -20.37
CA LYS A 38 16.45 14.97 -21.80
C LYS A 38 17.67 15.77 -22.25
N ALA A 39 17.80 17.03 -21.82
CA ALA A 39 18.93 17.88 -22.16
C ALA A 39 20.26 17.27 -21.70
N ASN A 40 20.30 16.67 -20.50
CA ASN A 40 21.46 15.95 -19.97
C ASN A 40 21.91 14.77 -20.86
N CYS A 41 21.08 14.26 -21.77
CA CYS A 41 21.48 13.19 -22.68
C CYS A 41 22.41 13.65 -23.81
N TYR A 42 22.45 14.96 -24.06
CA TYR A 42 23.22 15.59 -25.12
C TYR A 42 24.47 16.27 -24.55
N ARG A 43 25.46 16.47 -25.40
CA ARG A 43 26.66 17.26 -25.14
C ARG A 43 26.47 18.70 -25.65
N LEU A 44 27.40 19.59 -25.32
CA LEU A 44 27.39 20.98 -25.81
C LEU A 44 27.43 21.08 -27.34
N ASP A 45 28.09 20.14 -28.01
CA ASP A 45 28.14 20.02 -29.48
C ASP A 45 26.85 19.45 -30.09
N GLY A 46 25.83 19.16 -29.28
CA GLY A 46 24.57 18.55 -29.72
C GLY A 46 24.64 17.04 -29.94
N THR A 47 25.81 16.41 -29.78
CA THR A 47 25.93 14.95 -29.93
C THR A 47 25.35 14.22 -28.73
N ARG A 48 24.66 13.09 -28.99
CA ARG A 48 24.03 12.30 -27.94
C ARG A 48 25.06 11.35 -27.31
N SER A 49 25.23 11.44 -25.99
CA SER A 49 26.08 10.48 -25.27
C SER A 49 25.28 9.27 -24.80
N HIS A 50 25.69 8.06 -25.21
CA HIS A 50 25.06 6.82 -24.77
C HIS A 50 25.20 6.61 -23.25
N ARG A 51 26.35 6.99 -22.66
CA ARG A 51 26.60 6.90 -21.21
C ARG A 51 25.67 7.83 -20.42
N ARG A 52 25.53 9.10 -20.84
CA ARG A 52 24.59 10.05 -20.21
C ARG A 52 23.14 9.57 -20.35
N SER A 53 22.76 9.14 -21.56
CA SER A 53 21.43 8.60 -21.84
C SER A 53 21.09 7.34 -21.02
N SER A 54 22.07 6.47 -20.76
CA SER A 54 21.88 5.27 -19.92
C SER A 54 21.68 5.65 -18.45
N ARG A 55 22.47 6.58 -17.92
CA ARG A 55 22.33 7.10 -16.55
C ARG A 55 20.96 7.76 -16.33
N GLU A 56 20.50 8.60 -17.25
CA GLU A 56 19.18 9.24 -17.15
C GLU A 56 18.04 8.21 -17.22
N ARG A 57 18.11 7.23 -18.14
CA ARG A 57 17.17 6.11 -18.20
C ARG A 57 17.12 5.29 -16.90
N ASN A 58 18.27 4.98 -16.31
CA ASN A 58 18.33 4.25 -15.04
C ASN A 58 17.72 5.07 -13.90
N SER A 59 17.92 6.38 -13.86
CA SER A 59 17.31 7.24 -12.85
C SER A 59 15.78 7.31 -12.97
N LEU A 60 15.23 7.33 -14.20
CA LEU A 60 13.79 7.26 -14.43
C LEU A 60 13.21 5.89 -14.03
N ARG A 61 13.95 4.80 -14.32
CA ARG A 61 13.56 3.45 -13.85
C ARG A 61 13.55 3.35 -12.33
N LYS A 62 14.48 4.02 -11.65
CA LYS A 62 14.49 4.09 -10.18
C LYS A 62 13.20 4.72 -9.63
N ILE A 63 12.74 5.84 -10.21
CA ILE A 63 11.46 6.46 -9.80
C ILE A 63 10.31 5.48 -9.94
N ARG A 64 10.24 4.76 -11.06
CA ARG A 64 9.20 3.74 -11.28
C ARG A 64 9.28 2.64 -10.22
N SER A 65 10.47 2.13 -9.95
CA SER A 65 10.71 1.10 -8.93
C SER A 65 10.28 1.57 -7.54
N ASP A 66 10.64 2.79 -7.15
CA ASP A 66 10.30 3.36 -5.84
C ASP A 66 8.77 3.52 -5.69
N MET A 67 8.08 3.97 -6.75
CA MET A 67 6.61 4.05 -6.74
C MET A 67 5.96 2.67 -6.68
N TRP A 68 6.46 1.70 -7.46
CA TRP A 68 6.00 0.32 -7.39
C TRP A 68 6.06 -0.23 -5.96
N ALA A 69 7.18 -0.03 -5.26
CA ALA A 69 7.35 -0.47 -3.89
C ALA A 69 6.28 0.13 -2.95
N VAL A 70 6.01 1.44 -3.06
CA VAL A 70 4.99 2.12 -2.24
C VAL A 70 3.58 1.58 -2.52
N PHE A 71 3.23 1.41 -3.79
CA PHE A 71 1.93 0.86 -4.15
C PHE A 71 1.75 -0.59 -3.73
N LEU A 72 2.81 -1.42 -3.78
CA LEU A 72 2.78 -2.78 -3.25
C LEU A 72 2.54 -2.81 -1.74
N ILE A 73 3.17 -1.89 -0.97
CA ILE A 73 2.91 -1.77 0.47
C ILE A 73 1.44 -1.40 0.73
N VAL A 74 0.90 -0.43 -0.02
CA VAL A 74 -0.50 -0.03 0.10
C VAL A 74 -1.45 -1.17 -0.27
N ALA A 75 -1.17 -1.89 -1.36
CA ALA A 75 -1.96 -3.05 -1.78
C ALA A 75 -1.90 -4.18 -0.75
N PHE A 76 -0.75 -4.42 -0.13
CA PHE A 76 -0.60 -5.40 0.95
C PHE A 76 -1.45 -5.05 2.18
N ILE A 77 -1.46 -3.77 2.58
CA ILE A 77 -2.33 -3.32 3.70
C ILE A 77 -3.80 -3.45 3.33
N GLY A 78 -4.18 -3.09 2.10
CA GLY A 78 -5.55 -3.20 1.59
C GLY A 78 -6.05 -4.65 1.52
N THR A 79 -5.29 -5.52 0.86
CA THR A 79 -5.60 -6.96 0.76
C THR A 79 -5.55 -7.67 2.09
N GLY A 80 -4.58 -7.35 2.94
CA GLY A 80 -4.50 -7.87 4.31
C GLY A 80 -5.74 -7.51 5.12
N GLY A 81 -6.22 -6.27 5.02
CA GLY A 81 -7.48 -5.84 5.61
C GLY A 81 -8.69 -6.59 5.04
N ALA A 82 -8.79 -6.72 3.72
CA ALA A 82 -9.87 -7.45 3.07
C ALA A 82 -9.87 -8.95 3.42
N PHE A 83 -8.68 -9.56 3.52
CA PHE A 83 -8.51 -10.95 3.93
C PHE A 83 -8.90 -11.13 5.40
N LEU A 84 -8.52 -10.22 6.29
CA LEU A 84 -8.98 -10.24 7.68
C LEU A 84 -10.50 -10.09 7.75
N ILE A 85 -11.12 -9.21 6.98
CA ILE A 85 -12.60 -9.10 6.95
C ILE A 85 -13.23 -10.40 6.41
N HIS A 86 -12.66 -11.00 5.37
CA HIS A 86 -13.18 -12.20 4.72
C HIS A 86 -12.96 -13.49 5.53
N THR A 87 -11.83 -13.62 6.22
CA THR A 87 -11.46 -14.82 7.00
C THR A 87 -11.74 -14.69 8.49
N GLN A 88 -11.69 -13.47 8.99
CA GLN A 88 -11.97 -13.08 10.36
C GLN A 88 -13.12 -12.06 10.38
N VAL A 89 -14.31 -12.52 9.97
CA VAL A 89 -15.46 -12.32 10.87
C VAL A 89 -15.16 -13.12 12.14
N PHE A 90 -14.12 -12.69 12.88
CA PHE A 90 -13.98 -12.96 14.28
C PHE A 90 -15.33 -12.58 14.86
N PRO A 91 -16.02 -13.45 15.60
CA PRO A 91 -17.36 -13.11 16.04
C PRO A 91 -17.22 -11.85 16.88
N LEU A 92 -17.69 -10.72 16.35
CA LEU A 92 -17.63 -9.44 17.06
C LEU A 92 -18.31 -9.59 18.42
N SER A 93 -19.28 -10.52 18.53
CA SER A 93 -19.83 -11.04 19.77
C SER A 93 -18.76 -11.59 20.75
N LEU A 94 -17.86 -12.46 20.30
CA LEU A 94 -16.74 -12.99 21.10
C LEU A 94 -15.78 -11.88 21.52
N ALA A 95 -15.45 -10.93 20.65
CA ALA A 95 -14.61 -9.79 21.02
C ALA A 95 -15.26 -8.93 22.12
N THR A 96 -16.57 -8.67 22.04
CA THR A 96 -17.29 -7.96 23.09
C THR A 96 -17.44 -8.76 24.39
N GLU A 97 -17.59 -10.08 24.30
CA GLU A 97 -17.61 -10.98 25.47
C GLU A 97 -16.25 -11.03 26.18
N VAL A 98 -15.14 -11.00 25.43
CA VAL A 98 -13.77 -10.92 25.97
C VAL A 98 -13.52 -9.56 26.62
N VAL A 99 -13.90 -8.46 25.98
CA VAL A 99 -13.73 -7.10 26.54
C VAL A 99 -14.59 -6.90 27.79
N SER A 100 -15.81 -7.46 27.80
CA SER A 100 -16.65 -7.43 29.01
C SER A 100 -16.10 -8.31 30.13
N ALA A 101 -15.56 -9.50 29.82
CA ALA A 101 -14.89 -10.34 30.82
C ALA A 101 -13.68 -9.63 31.46
N LEU A 102 -12.91 -8.89 30.65
CA LEU A 102 -11.79 -8.06 31.13
C LEU A 102 -12.25 -6.91 32.03
N ARG A 103 -13.45 -6.37 31.78
CA ARG A 103 -14.03 -5.27 32.56
C ARG A 103 -14.61 -5.75 33.89
N ASP A 104 -15.23 -6.92 33.91
CA ASP A 104 -15.94 -7.44 35.09
C ASP A 104 -14.98 -8.01 36.13
N ASP A 105 -13.91 -8.69 35.72
CA ASP A 105 -12.91 -9.20 36.66
C ASP A 105 -11.48 -9.19 36.07
N PRO A 106 -10.78 -8.04 36.08
CA PRO A 106 -9.45 -7.91 35.49
C PRO A 106 -8.37 -8.69 36.27
N ALA A 107 -8.60 -9.01 37.55
CA ALA A 107 -7.66 -9.74 38.39
C ALA A 107 -7.68 -11.26 38.11
N ASP A 108 -8.84 -11.82 37.74
CA ASP A 108 -9.00 -13.20 37.29
C ASP A 108 -9.63 -13.30 35.89
N PHE A 109 -9.00 -12.59 34.95
CA PHE A 109 -9.43 -12.58 33.55
C PHE A 109 -9.54 -14.00 32.96
N LYS A 110 -8.64 -14.91 33.35
CA LYS A 110 -8.63 -16.29 32.86
C LYS A 110 -9.80 -17.12 33.43
N GLY A 111 -10.17 -16.91 34.70
CA GLY A 111 -11.38 -17.48 35.30
C GLY A 111 -12.66 -16.93 34.66
N ALA A 112 -12.71 -15.61 34.44
CA ALA A 112 -13.85 -14.95 33.80
C ALA A 112 -14.09 -15.42 32.35
N LEU A 113 -13.01 -15.68 31.60
CA LEU A 113 -13.09 -16.26 30.26
C LEU A 113 -13.65 -17.69 30.26
N ARG A 114 -13.20 -18.52 31.22
CA ARG A 114 -13.69 -19.90 31.39
C ARG A 114 -15.14 -19.96 31.85
N GLN A 115 -15.54 -19.09 32.77
CA GLN A 115 -16.92 -19.06 33.29
C GLN A 115 -17.95 -18.69 32.22
N ARG A 116 -17.51 -18.01 31.15
CA ARG A 116 -18.36 -17.59 30.01
C ARG A 116 -18.28 -18.54 28.81
N ASP A 117 -17.60 -19.68 28.94
CA ASP A 117 -17.33 -20.64 27.85
C ASP A 117 -16.72 -19.98 26.59
N ILE A 118 -15.99 -18.88 26.76
CA ILE A 118 -15.43 -18.12 25.62
C ILE A 118 -14.40 -18.97 24.87
N ASP A 119 -13.61 -19.76 25.60
CA ASP A 119 -12.64 -20.71 25.02
C ASP A 119 -13.33 -21.76 24.14
N ASP A 120 -14.42 -22.36 24.63
CA ASP A 120 -15.17 -23.38 23.88
C ASP A 120 -15.94 -22.79 22.70
N LYS A 121 -16.44 -21.55 22.80
CA LYS A 121 -17.03 -20.82 21.68
C LYS A 121 -15.97 -20.51 20.61
N PHE A 122 -14.75 -20.12 21.01
CA PHE A 122 -13.63 -19.89 20.09
C PHE A 122 -13.16 -21.18 19.40
N PHE A 123 -13.04 -22.29 20.13
CA PHE A 123 -12.68 -23.59 19.56
C PHE A 123 -13.75 -24.14 18.62
N ARG A 124 -15.04 -23.93 18.92
CA ARG A 124 -16.15 -24.30 18.02
C ARG A 124 -16.15 -23.45 16.75
N TRP A 125 -15.96 -22.14 16.87
CA TRP A 125 -15.86 -21.23 15.72
C TRP A 125 -14.68 -21.61 14.81
N SER A 126 -13.47 -21.77 15.38
CA SER A 126 -12.26 -22.11 14.63
C SER A 126 -12.30 -23.47 13.93
N ARG A 127 -13.08 -24.42 14.43
CA ARG A 127 -13.34 -25.72 13.77
C ARG A 127 -14.48 -25.68 12.75
N SER A 128 -15.34 -24.65 12.75
CA SER A 128 -16.45 -24.57 11.82
C SER A 128 -15.95 -24.18 10.41
N LYS A 129 -16.07 -25.10 9.45
CA LYS A 129 -15.82 -24.83 8.02
C LYS A 129 -17.03 -24.05 7.45
N SER A 130 -17.09 -22.75 7.69
CA SER A 130 -17.86 -21.76 6.93
C SER A 130 -19.27 -22.17 6.44
N THR A 131 -20.30 -21.79 7.18
CA THR A 131 -21.36 -20.86 6.73
C THR A 131 -22.25 -20.61 7.93
N SER A 132 -22.25 -19.37 8.39
CA SER A 132 -23.16 -18.84 9.42
C SER A 132 -24.57 -19.37 9.20
N SER A 133 -25.18 -19.93 10.25
CA SER A 133 -26.58 -20.32 10.20
C SER A 133 -27.44 -19.08 9.94
N ILE A 134 -28.64 -19.23 9.37
CA ILE A 134 -29.54 -18.10 9.10
C ILE A 134 -29.81 -17.25 10.36
N HIS A 135 -29.77 -17.89 11.54
CA HIS A 135 -29.92 -17.21 12.83
C HIS A 135 -28.67 -16.37 13.22
N ASP A 136 -27.47 -16.81 12.83
CA ASP A 136 -26.23 -16.04 13.01
C ASP A 136 -26.18 -14.81 12.08
N ILE A 137 -26.81 -14.86 10.91
CA ILE A 137 -26.79 -13.76 9.93
C ILE A 137 -27.53 -12.52 10.47
N ASP A 138 -28.70 -12.69 11.09
CA ASP A 138 -29.46 -11.57 11.68
C ASP A 138 -28.77 -10.96 12.91
N GLN A 139 -28.05 -11.78 13.67
CA GLN A 139 -27.27 -11.30 14.81
C GLN A 139 -25.99 -10.58 14.34
N GLN A 140 -25.32 -11.12 13.32
CA GLN A 140 -24.17 -10.48 12.68
C GLN A 140 -24.56 -9.18 11.97
N ALA A 141 -25.71 -9.13 11.28
CA ALA A 141 -26.21 -7.92 10.64
C ALA A 141 -26.48 -6.81 11.66
N ARG A 142 -27.08 -7.13 12.81
CA ARG A 142 -27.28 -6.16 13.91
C ARG A 142 -25.97 -5.68 14.52
N LEU A 143 -24.99 -6.57 14.69
CA LEU A 143 -23.65 -6.20 15.18
C LEU A 143 -22.90 -5.32 14.17
N LEU A 144 -22.95 -5.66 12.88
CA LEU A 144 -22.44 -4.81 11.79
C LEU A 144 -23.11 -3.44 11.81
N TRP A 145 -24.44 -3.36 11.97
CA TRP A 145 -25.16 -2.09 12.12
C TRP A 145 -24.80 -1.30 13.38
N ARG A 146 -24.22 -1.93 14.40
CA ARG A 146 -23.73 -1.22 15.60
C ARG A 146 -22.28 -0.75 15.44
N VAL A 147 -21.46 -1.48 14.69
CA VAL A 147 -20.01 -1.27 14.60
C VAL A 147 -19.58 -0.65 13.25
N TRP A 148 -20.48 -0.56 12.26
CA TRP A 148 -20.20 0.06 10.96
C TRP A 148 -19.64 1.48 11.06
N PRO A 149 -20.00 2.37 12.02
CA PRO A 149 -19.41 3.70 12.08
C PRO A 149 -17.92 3.62 12.42
N VAL A 150 -17.53 2.67 13.28
CA VAL A 150 -16.13 2.43 13.65
C VAL A 150 -15.36 1.83 12.49
N ILE A 151 -15.94 0.83 11.81
CA ILE A 151 -15.33 0.20 10.63
C ILE A 151 -15.15 1.23 9.53
N LEU A 152 -16.19 2.02 9.25
CA LEU A 152 -16.15 3.09 8.25
C LEU A 152 -15.09 4.14 8.59
N SER A 153 -15.01 4.55 9.86
CA SER A 153 -13.98 5.50 10.32
C SER A 153 -12.58 4.92 10.12
N LEU A 154 -12.37 3.64 10.43
CA LEU A 154 -11.08 2.98 10.27
C LEU A 154 -10.71 2.84 8.78
N VAL A 155 -11.68 2.53 7.92
CA VAL A 155 -11.49 2.53 6.46
C VAL A 155 -11.12 3.91 5.94
N ILE A 156 -11.83 4.97 6.37
CA ILE A 156 -11.53 6.36 5.98
C ILE A 156 -10.11 6.76 6.44
N VAL A 157 -9.76 6.49 7.69
CA VAL A 157 -8.42 6.79 8.23
C VAL A 157 -7.33 6.05 7.44
N THR A 158 -7.58 4.77 7.11
CA THR A 158 -6.66 3.96 6.30
C THR A 158 -6.51 4.54 4.89
N LEU A 159 -7.60 4.89 4.22
CA LEU A 159 -7.58 5.52 2.90
C LEU A 159 -6.81 6.84 2.91
N VAL A 160 -7.09 7.72 3.88
CA VAL A 160 -6.37 8.99 4.06
C VAL A 160 -4.88 8.75 4.30
N GLY A 161 -4.54 7.76 5.13
CA GLY A 161 -3.16 7.33 5.39
C GLY A 161 -2.45 6.87 4.11
N CYS A 162 -3.08 6.00 3.32
CA CYS A 162 -2.55 5.51 2.06
C CYS A 162 -2.32 6.64 1.04
N VAL A 163 -3.31 7.52 0.86
CA VAL A 163 -3.20 8.67 -0.05
C VAL A 163 -2.07 9.61 0.41
N SER A 164 -1.98 9.88 1.71
CA SER A 164 -0.93 10.72 2.28
C SER A 164 0.46 10.12 2.08
N LEU A 165 0.60 8.81 2.29
CA LEU A 165 1.85 8.07 2.08
C LEU A 165 2.28 8.10 0.61
N ILE A 166 1.36 7.81 -0.32
CA ILE A 166 1.63 7.87 -1.77
C ILE A 166 2.07 9.28 -2.17
N ARG A 167 1.34 10.30 -1.72
CA ARG A 167 1.69 11.71 -2.00
C ARG A 167 3.06 12.06 -1.45
N TYR A 168 3.35 11.72 -0.19
CA TYR A 168 4.63 11.99 0.44
C TYR A 168 5.78 11.31 -0.31
N ALA A 169 5.64 10.02 -0.60
CA ALA A 169 6.65 9.27 -1.33
C ALA A 169 6.87 9.84 -2.73
N TYR A 170 5.81 10.13 -3.47
CA TYR A 170 5.91 10.71 -4.82
C TYR A 170 6.66 12.05 -4.79
N LEU A 171 6.29 12.96 -3.90
CA LEU A 171 6.96 14.26 -3.77
C LEU A 171 8.42 14.12 -3.35
N ARG A 172 8.72 13.19 -2.44
CA ARG A 172 10.10 12.89 -2.02
C ARG A 172 10.93 12.39 -3.21
N THR A 173 10.44 11.38 -3.93
CA THR A 173 11.13 10.82 -5.09
C THR A 173 11.34 11.86 -6.20
N LEU A 174 10.37 12.77 -6.41
CA LEU A 174 10.55 13.89 -7.33
C LEU A 174 11.64 14.88 -6.90
N ARG A 175 11.73 15.20 -5.60
CA ARG A 175 12.79 16.08 -5.08
C ARG A 175 14.17 15.44 -5.23
N GLU A 176 14.31 14.17 -4.86
CA GLU A 176 15.56 13.41 -5.02
C GLU A 176 15.97 13.34 -6.49
N PHE A 177 15.01 13.12 -7.39
CA PHE A 177 15.26 13.14 -8.83
C PHE A 177 15.72 14.52 -9.31
N HIS A 178 15.05 15.60 -8.89
CA HIS A 178 15.43 16.96 -9.25
C HIS A 178 16.86 17.30 -8.83
N GLN A 179 17.22 17.00 -7.58
CA GLN A 179 18.59 17.19 -7.08
C GLN A 179 19.61 16.36 -7.86
N ALA A 180 19.26 15.12 -8.22
CA ALA A 180 20.16 14.26 -8.98
C ALA A 180 20.35 14.74 -10.43
N VAL A 181 19.29 15.21 -11.09
CA VAL A 181 19.34 15.75 -12.47
C VAL A 181 20.12 17.06 -12.52
N THR A 182 19.89 17.97 -11.58
CA THR A 182 20.60 19.26 -11.48
C THR A 182 22.08 19.05 -11.22
N LYS A 183 22.44 18.18 -10.27
CA LYS A 183 23.84 17.81 -10.00
C LYS A 183 24.55 17.21 -11.23
N ARG A 184 23.87 16.36 -11.99
CA ARG A 184 24.43 15.80 -13.23
C ARG A 184 24.58 16.85 -14.32
N ALA A 185 23.64 17.79 -14.44
CA ALA A 185 23.74 18.89 -15.40
C ALA A 185 25.01 19.72 -15.15
N THR A 186 25.30 20.06 -13.89
CA THR A 186 26.53 20.79 -13.53
C THR A 186 27.79 19.97 -13.77
N GLU A 187 27.79 18.68 -13.44
CA GLU A 187 28.93 17.77 -13.70
C GLU A 187 29.23 17.65 -15.20
N TYR A 188 28.18 17.53 -16.01
CA TYR A 188 28.30 17.40 -17.47
C TYR A 188 28.77 18.68 -18.15
N LEU A 189 28.35 19.84 -17.65
CA LEU A 189 28.82 21.14 -18.11
C LEU A 189 30.32 21.31 -17.82
N ASN A 190 30.75 20.99 -16.60
CA ASN A 190 32.16 21.10 -16.20
C ASN A 190 33.06 20.18 -17.03
N LEU A 191 32.63 18.94 -17.30
CA LEU A 191 33.37 17.99 -18.14
C LEU A 191 33.43 18.39 -19.62
N ASP A 192 32.38 19.02 -20.14
CA ASP A 192 32.37 19.45 -21.54
C ASP A 192 33.20 20.73 -21.71
N THR A 193 33.16 21.66 -20.75
CA THR A 193 33.97 22.89 -20.77
C THR A 193 35.46 22.61 -20.60
N SER A 194 35.86 21.69 -19.71
CA SER A 194 37.27 21.33 -19.54
C SER A 194 37.89 20.74 -20.82
N ARG A 195 37.12 19.95 -21.57
CA ARG A 195 37.57 19.37 -22.85
C ARG A 195 37.66 20.35 -24.02
N LEU A 196 37.04 21.52 -23.90
CA LEU A 196 37.14 22.59 -24.89
C LEU A 196 38.33 23.53 -24.61
N GLN A 197 38.90 23.46 -23.41
CA GLN A 197 40.09 24.22 -23.00
C GLN A 197 41.41 23.47 -23.23
N GLU A 198 41.33 22.14 -23.40
CA GLU A 198 42.42 21.26 -23.85
C GLU A 198 42.50 21.22 -25.39
#